data_AF-A0A6A6JQS7-F1
#
_entry.id   AF-A0A6A6JQS7-F1
#
_cell.length_a   1.000
_cell.length_b   1.000
_cell.length_c   1.000
_cell.angle_alpha   90.00
_cell.angle_beta   90.00
_cell.angle_gamma   90.00
#
_symmetry.space_group_name_H-M   'P 1'
#
loop_
_entity.id
_entity.type
_entity.pdbx_description
1 polymer ?
#
loop_
_entity_poly.entity_id
_entity_poly.type
_entity_poly.pdbx_seq_one_letter_code
_entity_poly.pdbx_strand_id
1 'polypeptide(L)'
;MALADSEASLLEEGVIFLEDPGVGTRVYEFNQKRFPFQTEEGLDFCRMSTLEDKRIRDIVESVFERSKLGLLKVFGARQDIVFTFLSNPSNESSEAIDEMNKGKDKVKALIVQLLPRNSTMVFYKRSHLHFLRPELAKIGLLQVPLESLEREDIKPCEVTMKDGGFAIIDGRTAFKIVHGYTIVIGFAVEEELKFWGKMGFPKKTGVMEKIKGMESEKIGMNVEFVEKRSMEGSIASSTQPH
;
A
#
# COMPACT_ATOMS: atom_id res chain seq x y z
N MET A 1 -9.60 18.57 5.36
CA MET A 1 -8.69 18.09 6.42
C MET A 1 -7.34 18.73 6.17
N ALA A 2 -6.72 19.34 7.18
CA ALA A 2 -5.38 19.91 7.00
C ALA A 2 -4.33 18.78 6.94
N LEU A 3 -3.18 19.03 6.31
CA LEU A 3 -2.12 18.03 6.16
C LEU A 3 -1.60 17.55 7.53
N ALA A 4 -1.38 18.48 8.46
CA ALA A 4 -0.92 18.17 9.82
C ALA A 4 -1.89 17.24 10.57
N ASP A 5 -3.20 17.47 10.44
CA ASP A 5 -4.23 16.60 11.05
C ASP A 5 -4.19 15.18 10.45
N SER A 6 -3.92 15.09 9.14
CA SER A 6 -3.87 13.82 8.41
C SER A 6 -2.66 12.98 8.81
N GLU A 7 -1.49 13.64 8.92
CA GLU A 7 -0.27 13.00 9.38
C GLU A 7 -0.37 12.56 10.85
N ALA A 8 -0.83 13.44 11.73
CA ALA A 8 -1.01 13.11 13.15
C ALA A 8 -1.97 11.92 13.32
N SER A 9 -3.11 11.94 12.61
CA SER A 9 -4.04 10.81 12.62
C SER A 9 -3.43 9.53 12.08
N LEU A 10 -2.58 9.59 11.03
CA LEU A 10 -1.91 8.42 10.49
C LEU A 10 -0.91 7.83 11.51
N LEU A 11 -0.14 8.67 12.19
CA LEU A 11 0.83 8.22 13.20
C LEU A 11 0.14 7.66 14.45
N GLU A 12 -0.98 8.25 14.86
CA GLU A 12 -1.74 7.82 16.03
C GLU A 12 -2.57 6.57 15.76
N GLU A 13 -3.37 6.57 14.68
CA GLU A 13 -4.37 5.54 14.41
C GLU A 13 -3.89 4.48 13.40
N GLY A 14 -2.78 4.74 12.69
CA GLY A 14 -2.21 3.82 11.70
C GLY A 14 -2.91 3.85 10.34
N VAL A 15 -3.97 4.66 10.20
CA VAL A 15 -4.77 4.76 8.99
C VAL A 15 -5.45 6.12 8.86
N ILE A 16 -5.51 6.61 7.64
CA ILE A 16 -6.47 7.62 7.19
C ILE A 16 -7.17 7.14 5.94
N PHE A 17 -8.39 7.62 5.70
CA PHE A 17 -9.16 7.24 4.52
C PHE A 17 -10.08 8.37 4.08
N LEU A 18 -10.34 8.44 2.78
CA LEU A 18 -11.14 9.49 2.16
C LEU A 18 -11.94 8.92 0.99
N GLU A 19 -13.25 9.18 0.98
CA GLU A 19 -14.08 8.92 -0.18
C GLU A 19 -13.76 9.91 -1.31
N ASP A 20 -13.61 9.37 -2.52
CA ASP A 20 -13.36 10.13 -3.72
C ASP A 20 -13.96 9.41 -4.93
N PRO A 21 -15.08 9.92 -5.47
CA PRO A 21 -15.73 9.35 -6.65
C PRO A 21 -14.84 9.28 -7.90
N GLY A 22 -13.90 10.23 -8.02
CA GLY A 22 -12.92 10.27 -9.11
C GLY A 22 -11.92 9.14 -9.01
N VAL A 23 -11.41 8.85 -7.80
CA VAL A 23 -10.56 7.67 -7.56
C VAL A 23 -11.34 6.39 -7.85
N GLY A 24 -12.58 6.27 -7.35
CA GLY A 24 -13.42 5.10 -7.60
C GLY A 24 -13.64 4.84 -9.10
N THR A 25 -13.86 5.90 -9.88
CA THR A 25 -14.02 5.82 -11.35
C THR A 25 -12.72 5.37 -12.03
N ARG A 26 -11.57 5.98 -11.68
CA ARG A 26 -10.27 5.59 -12.24
C ARG A 26 -9.93 4.13 -11.94
N VAL A 27 -10.18 3.66 -10.72
CA VAL A 27 -9.93 2.26 -10.32
C VAL A 27 -10.82 1.29 -11.11
N TYR A 28 -12.08 1.67 -11.35
CA TYR A 28 -13.01 0.88 -12.16
C TYR A 28 -12.54 0.78 -13.62
N GLU A 29 -12.18 1.90 -14.25
CA GLU A 29 -11.68 1.93 -15.64
C GLU A 29 -10.39 1.12 -15.79
N PHE A 30 -9.47 1.22 -14.82
CA PHE A 30 -8.23 0.48 -14.82
C PHE A 30 -8.45 -1.05 -14.70
N ASN A 31 -9.48 -1.46 -13.95
CA ASN A 31 -9.90 -2.86 -13.87
C ASN A 31 -10.50 -3.39 -15.19
N GLN A 32 -11.24 -2.56 -15.95
CA GLN A 32 -11.75 -2.96 -17.29
C GLN A 32 -10.61 -3.38 -18.23
N LYS A 33 -9.40 -2.86 -18.01
CA LYS A 33 -8.19 -3.17 -18.76
C LYS A 33 -7.32 -4.25 -18.11
N ARG A 34 -7.82 -4.92 -17.06
CA ARG A 34 -7.14 -5.99 -16.31
C ARG A 34 -5.84 -5.54 -15.63
N PHE A 35 -5.80 -4.32 -15.12
CA PHE A 35 -4.70 -3.80 -14.30
C PHE A 35 -3.32 -3.86 -15.00
N PRO A 36 -3.12 -3.17 -16.14
CA PRO A 36 -1.89 -3.26 -16.93
C PRO A 36 -0.70 -2.49 -16.30
N PHE A 37 -0.32 -2.78 -15.05
CA PHE A 37 0.69 -2.04 -14.27
C PHE A 37 2.04 -1.87 -14.97
N GLN A 38 2.47 -2.85 -15.77
CA GLN A 38 3.77 -2.84 -16.46
C GLN A 38 3.76 -2.11 -17.81
N THR A 39 2.71 -1.36 -18.10
CA THR A 39 2.54 -0.59 -19.34
C THR A 39 2.67 0.90 -19.07
N GLU A 40 2.85 1.67 -20.15
CA GLU A 40 2.82 3.13 -20.09
C GLU A 40 1.52 3.67 -19.46
N GLU A 41 0.38 3.07 -19.81
CA GLU A 41 -0.91 3.42 -19.21
C GLU A 41 -0.98 3.06 -17.71
N GLY A 42 -0.42 1.91 -17.32
CA GLY A 42 -0.34 1.52 -15.91
C GLY A 42 0.47 2.50 -15.07
N LEU A 43 1.56 3.02 -15.63
CA LEU A 43 2.38 4.06 -15.00
C LEU A 43 1.64 5.39 -14.91
N ASP A 44 0.91 5.78 -15.96
CA ASP A 44 0.06 6.99 -15.92
C ASP A 44 -1.01 6.89 -14.84
N PHE A 45 -1.69 5.75 -14.74
CA PHE A 45 -2.65 5.49 -13.68
C PHE A 45 -2.02 5.64 -12.28
N CYS A 46 -0.86 5.01 -12.07
CA CYS A 46 -0.15 5.08 -10.80
C CYS A 46 0.24 6.53 -10.46
N ARG A 47 0.84 7.23 -11.41
CA ARG A 47 1.28 8.62 -11.26
C ARG A 47 0.12 9.55 -10.91
N MET A 48 -0.96 9.51 -11.68
CA MET A 48 -2.14 10.34 -11.45
C MET A 48 -2.86 10.04 -10.14
N SER A 49 -2.86 8.77 -9.72
CA SER A 49 -3.61 8.32 -8.54
C SER A 49 -2.81 8.41 -7.23
N THR A 50 -1.50 8.72 -7.28
CA THR A 50 -0.67 8.91 -6.08
C THR A 50 0.26 10.11 -6.18
N LEU A 51 1.21 10.10 -7.12
CA LEU A 51 2.29 11.09 -7.19
C LEU A 51 1.79 12.50 -7.57
N GLU A 52 0.68 12.61 -8.30
CA GLU A 52 0.06 13.89 -8.64
C GLU A 52 -1.12 14.24 -7.73
N ASP A 53 -1.63 13.28 -6.96
CA ASP A 53 -2.64 13.53 -5.95
C ASP A 53 -1.98 14.13 -4.71
N LYS A 54 -2.08 15.46 -4.57
CA LYS A 54 -1.47 16.20 -3.45
C LYS A 54 -1.85 15.63 -2.08
N ARG A 55 -3.08 15.10 -1.92
CA ARG A 55 -3.52 14.56 -0.63
C ARG A 55 -2.72 13.32 -0.22
N ILE A 56 -2.24 12.56 -1.21
CA ILE A 56 -1.41 11.37 -0.99
C ILE A 56 0.06 11.78 -0.95
N ARG A 57 0.54 12.50 -1.98
CA ARG A 57 1.94 12.88 -2.07
C ARG A 57 2.40 13.69 -0.87
N ASP A 58 1.62 14.69 -0.46
CA ASP A 58 2.03 15.59 0.63
C ASP A 58 2.20 14.81 1.94
N ILE A 59 1.41 13.74 2.16
CA ILE A 59 1.53 12.86 3.33
C ILE A 59 2.76 11.95 3.23
N VAL A 60 3.01 11.37 2.05
CA VAL A 60 4.20 10.55 1.83
C VAL A 60 5.48 11.37 2.03
N GLU A 61 5.51 12.59 1.50
CA GLU A 61 6.66 13.50 1.58
C GLU A 61 6.82 14.21 2.94
N SER A 62 5.78 14.18 3.79
CA SER A 62 5.83 14.70 5.16
C SER A 62 6.26 13.65 6.17
N VAL A 63 5.93 12.38 5.92
CA VAL A 63 6.37 11.23 6.73
C VAL A 63 7.79 10.80 6.37
N PHE A 64 8.14 10.79 5.09
CA PHE A 64 9.47 10.37 4.62
C PHE A 64 10.26 11.56 4.08
N GLU A 65 11.49 11.73 4.59
CA GLU A 65 12.48 12.62 3.95
C GLU A 65 12.78 12.14 2.53
N ARG A 66 12.97 10.83 2.37
CA ARG A 66 13.13 10.16 1.08
C ARG A 66 12.50 8.77 1.09
N SER A 67 11.82 8.40 0.02
CA SER A 67 11.21 7.07 -0.16
C SER A 67 11.31 6.61 -1.61
N LYS A 68 10.97 5.35 -1.87
CA LYS A 68 10.69 4.87 -3.23
C LYS A 68 9.38 4.11 -3.28
N LEU A 69 8.68 4.25 -4.41
CA LEU A 69 7.56 3.40 -4.76
C LEU A 69 8.11 2.02 -5.14
N GLY A 70 7.72 0.98 -4.40
CA GLY A 70 8.28 -0.37 -4.54
C GLY A 70 7.25 -1.49 -4.62
N LEU A 71 5.96 -1.19 -4.52
CA LEU A 71 4.90 -2.19 -4.57
C LEU A 71 3.73 -1.69 -5.41
N LEU A 72 3.30 -2.52 -6.37
CA LEU A 72 2.07 -2.35 -7.16
C LEU A 72 1.37 -3.70 -7.27
N LYS A 73 0.24 -3.87 -6.59
CA LYS A 73 -0.48 -5.16 -6.57
C LYS A 73 -1.96 -4.99 -6.32
N VAL A 74 -2.76 -5.97 -6.75
CA VAL A 74 -4.19 -6.03 -6.43
C VAL A 74 -4.43 -7.13 -5.41
N PHE A 75 -5.23 -6.81 -4.41
CA PHE A 75 -5.73 -7.77 -3.44
C PHE A 75 -7.26 -7.75 -3.42
N GLY A 76 -7.86 -8.93 -3.45
CA GLY A 76 -9.31 -9.10 -3.37
C GLY A 76 -9.76 -9.52 -1.98
N ALA A 77 -11.09 -9.53 -1.79
CA ALA A 77 -11.70 -9.92 -0.53
C ALA A 77 -11.28 -11.32 -0.03
N ARG A 78 -11.09 -11.40 1.29
CA ARG A 78 -10.83 -12.61 2.08
C ARG A 78 -11.47 -12.40 3.45
N GLN A 79 -12.66 -12.96 3.65
CA GLN A 79 -13.52 -12.63 4.79
C GLN A 79 -12.96 -13.06 6.15
N ASP A 80 -12.11 -14.08 6.16
CA ASP A 80 -11.60 -14.71 7.39
C ASP A 80 -10.15 -14.38 7.69
N ILE A 81 -9.50 -13.54 6.88
CA ILE A 81 -8.07 -13.28 7.01
C ILE A 81 -7.82 -11.79 7.24
N VAL A 82 -7.09 -11.50 8.32
CA VAL A 82 -6.52 -10.18 8.59
C VAL A 82 -5.09 -10.17 8.11
N PHE A 83 -4.71 -9.11 7.39
CA PHE A 83 -3.39 -8.95 6.81
C PHE A 83 -2.66 -7.75 7.40
N THR A 84 -1.34 -7.77 7.30
CA THR A 84 -0.46 -6.61 7.42
C THR A 84 0.66 -6.73 6.39
N PHE A 85 1.30 -5.62 6.02
CA PHE A 85 2.43 -5.65 5.07
C PHE A 85 3.75 -5.87 5.80
N LEU A 86 3.89 -5.29 6.99
CA LEU A 86 5.10 -5.33 7.78
C LEU A 86 4.79 -5.85 9.18
N SER A 87 5.75 -6.56 9.76
CA SER A 87 5.75 -6.86 11.18
C SER A 87 6.46 -5.75 11.94
N ASN A 88 5.99 -5.41 13.14
CA ASN A 88 6.76 -4.58 14.06
C ASN A 88 7.88 -5.42 14.69
N PRO A 89 9.17 -5.14 14.47
CA PRO A 89 10.26 -5.93 15.04
C PRO A 89 10.46 -5.56 16.52
N SER A 90 9.59 -6.07 17.40
CA SER A 90 9.70 -6.02 18.87
C SER A 90 9.61 -4.63 19.55
N ASN A 91 9.40 -4.66 20.86
CA ASN A 91 9.05 -3.55 21.76
C ASN A 91 10.15 -2.49 21.91
N GLU A 92 10.48 -1.74 20.87
CA GLU A 92 11.31 -0.55 21.02
C GLU A 92 10.55 0.52 21.81
N SER A 93 10.75 0.47 23.13
CA SER A 93 10.43 1.52 24.09
C SER A 93 10.94 2.84 23.53
N SER A 94 10.00 3.75 23.32
CA SER A 94 10.21 5.09 22.80
C SER A 94 11.04 5.93 23.77
N GLU A 95 12.35 5.74 23.84
CA GLU A 95 13.24 6.63 24.57
C GLU A 95 13.99 7.53 23.58
N ALA A 96 13.79 8.84 23.76
CA ALA A 96 14.20 9.98 22.93
C ALA A 96 13.20 10.39 21.84
N ILE A 97 12.26 11.29 22.19
CA ILE A 97 11.33 11.92 21.25
C ILE A 97 11.83 13.35 21.00
N ASP A 98 12.28 13.60 19.78
CA ASP A 98 12.11 14.92 19.16
C ASP A 98 10.61 15.10 18.90
N GLU A 99 9.97 16.07 19.56
CA GLU A 99 8.52 16.28 19.48
C GLU A 99 8.04 16.49 18.03
N MET A 100 8.91 17.00 17.13
CA MET A 100 8.57 17.17 15.71
C MET A 100 8.56 15.86 14.90
N ASN A 101 9.25 14.81 15.37
CA ASN A 101 9.43 13.56 14.63
C ASN A 101 8.77 12.34 15.29
N LYS A 102 7.99 12.56 16.36
CA LYS A 102 7.41 11.50 17.19
C LYS A 102 6.69 10.43 16.34
N GLY A 103 7.32 9.26 16.22
CA GLY A 103 6.76 8.09 15.56
C GLY A 103 6.98 8.00 14.05
N LYS A 104 7.47 9.06 13.39
CA LYS A 104 7.78 9.04 11.94
C LYS A 104 8.97 8.13 11.63
N ASP A 105 9.99 8.20 12.46
CA ASP A 105 11.20 7.37 12.44
C ASP A 105 10.89 5.87 12.47
N LYS A 106 9.76 5.51 13.08
CA LYS A 106 9.27 4.12 13.17
C LYS A 106 8.48 3.68 11.94
N VAL A 107 7.97 4.60 11.12
CA VAL A 107 7.27 4.25 9.87
C VAL A 107 8.31 3.83 8.84
N LYS A 108 8.22 2.59 8.35
CA LYS A 108 9.14 2.06 7.33
C LYS A 108 8.49 1.93 5.95
N ALA A 109 7.18 1.83 5.91
CA ALA A 109 6.41 1.88 4.68
C ALA A 109 5.05 2.53 4.90
N LEU A 110 4.59 3.25 3.88
CA LEU A 110 3.21 3.71 3.73
C LEU A 110 2.57 2.98 2.55
N ILE A 111 1.37 2.47 2.77
CA ILE A 111 0.62 1.72 1.77
C ILE A 111 -0.61 2.53 1.41
N VAL A 112 -0.67 2.96 0.16
CA VAL A 112 -1.87 3.59 -0.41
C VAL A 112 -2.74 2.49 -0.99
N GLN A 113 -3.99 2.45 -0.54
CA GLN A 113 -5.02 1.51 -0.97
C GLN A 113 -6.07 2.27 -1.78
N LEU A 114 -6.08 2.11 -3.10
CA LEU A 114 -7.10 2.67 -3.98
C LEU A 114 -8.28 1.71 -4.08
N LEU A 115 -9.46 2.21 -3.74
CA LEU A 115 -10.66 1.43 -3.52
C LEU A 115 -11.72 1.81 -4.57
N PRO A 116 -12.27 0.83 -5.31
CA PRO A 116 -13.43 1.06 -6.17
C PRO A 116 -14.68 1.30 -5.33
N ARG A 117 -15.76 1.68 -6.02
CA ARG A 117 -17.10 1.85 -5.45
C ARG A 117 -17.55 0.59 -4.71
N ASN A 118 -18.20 0.81 -3.56
CA ASN A 118 -18.76 -0.22 -2.68
C ASN A 118 -17.75 -1.21 -2.10
N SER A 119 -16.44 -0.95 -2.16
CA SER A 119 -15.46 -1.75 -1.41
C SER A 119 -15.64 -1.53 0.10
N THR A 120 -15.52 -2.62 0.86
CA THR A 120 -15.57 -2.59 2.33
C THR A 120 -14.28 -3.12 2.91
N MET A 121 -13.66 -2.30 3.76
CA MET A 121 -12.43 -2.57 4.48
C MET A 121 -12.68 -2.56 5.98
N VAL A 122 -11.93 -3.35 6.73
CA VAL A 122 -11.79 -3.16 8.18
C VAL A 122 -10.34 -2.82 8.45
N PHE A 123 -10.09 -1.68 9.08
CA PHE A 123 -8.77 -1.29 9.57
C PHE A 123 -8.74 -1.47 11.08
N TYR A 124 -7.73 -2.17 11.59
CA TYR A 124 -7.53 -2.31 13.03
C TYR A 124 -6.68 -1.15 13.49
N LYS A 125 -7.33 -0.07 13.92
CA LYS A 125 -6.67 1.16 14.34
C LYS A 125 -5.69 0.87 15.47
N ARG A 126 -4.58 1.59 15.48
CA ARG A 126 -3.48 1.50 16.46
C ARG A 126 -2.73 0.17 16.48
N SER A 127 -3.10 -0.79 15.63
CA SER A 127 -2.44 -2.09 15.57
C SER A 127 -0.97 -2.02 15.13
N HIS A 128 -0.56 -0.97 14.40
CA HIS A 128 0.82 -0.69 14.02
C HIS A 128 1.75 -0.43 15.22
N LEU A 129 1.18 -0.06 16.37
CA LEU A 129 1.92 0.18 17.60
C LEU A 129 2.27 -1.12 18.35
N HIS A 130 1.73 -2.26 17.92
CA HIS A 130 1.87 -3.54 18.61
C HIS A 130 2.63 -4.57 17.78
N PHE A 131 3.25 -5.54 18.46
CA PHE A 131 3.77 -6.73 17.81
C PHE A 131 2.65 -7.75 17.64
N LEU A 132 2.24 -8.00 16.40
CA LEU A 132 1.06 -8.81 16.04
C LEU A 132 1.36 -10.26 15.67
N ARG A 133 2.63 -10.71 15.83
CA ARG A 133 3.10 -12.07 15.52
C ARG A 133 2.58 -12.61 14.17
N PRO A 134 2.73 -11.87 13.06
CA PRO A 134 2.08 -12.27 11.84
C PRO A 134 2.87 -13.38 11.12
N GLU A 135 2.16 -14.23 10.37
CA GLU A 135 2.73 -15.36 9.63
C GLU A 135 2.70 -15.10 8.13
N LEU A 136 3.65 -15.66 7.37
CA LEU A 136 3.69 -15.42 5.92
C LEU A 136 2.51 -16.08 5.20
N ALA A 137 1.67 -15.27 4.55
CA ALA A 137 0.61 -15.76 3.68
C ALA A 137 1.12 -16.00 2.25
N LYS A 138 0.51 -16.97 1.55
CA LYS A 138 0.86 -17.35 0.16
C LYS A 138 0.74 -16.23 -0.88
N ILE A 139 0.13 -15.11 -0.52
CA ILE A 139 -0.12 -13.96 -1.41
C ILE A 139 0.93 -12.85 -1.28
N GLY A 140 1.99 -13.07 -0.47
CA GLY A 140 3.03 -12.07 -0.21
C GLY A 140 2.58 -10.97 0.74
N LEU A 141 1.62 -11.29 1.62
CA LEU A 141 1.25 -10.49 2.79
C LEU A 141 1.53 -11.30 4.05
N LEU A 142 1.49 -10.66 5.20
CA LEU A 142 1.55 -11.34 6.49
C LEU A 142 0.13 -11.46 7.05
N GLN A 143 -0.26 -12.66 7.46
CA GLN A 143 -1.53 -12.93 8.12
C GLN A 143 -1.39 -12.70 9.63
N VAL A 144 -2.33 -11.94 10.19
CA VAL A 144 -2.37 -11.63 11.63
C VAL A 144 -3.34 -12.58 12.33
N PRO A 145 -2.91 -13.31 13.38
CA PRO A 145 -3.81 -14.08 14.23
C PRO A 145 -4.78 -13.16 14.97
N LEU A 146 -6.07 -13.54 15.05
CA LEU A 146 -7.12 -12.68 15.62
C LEU A 146 -6.87 -12.36 17.10
N GLU A 147 -6.34 -13.33 17.85
CA GLU A 147 -5.95 -13.17 19.26
C GLU A 147 -4.91 -12.07 19.47
N SER A 148 -4.09 -11.76 18.45
CA SER A 148 -3.11 -10.66 18.53
C SER A 148 -3.76 -9.28 18.45
N LEU A 149 -5.02 -9.21 18.03
CA LEU A 149 -5.84 -8.00 17.93
C LEU A 149 -6.76 -7.81 19.13
N GLU A 150 -6.85 -8.77 20.05
CA GLU A 150 -7.64 -8.70 21.29
C GLU A 150 -6.94 -7.82 22.34
N ARG A 151 -6.78 -6.53 22.02
CA ARG A 151 -6.20 -5.50 22.91
C ARG A 151 -7.18 -4.36 23.06
N GLU A 152 -7.24 -3.76 24.25
CA GLU A 152 -8.19 -2.69 24.58
C GLU A 152 -8.03 -1.46 23.66
N ASP A 153 -6.81 -1.15 23.24
CA ASP A 153 -6.50 0.01 22.41
C ASP A 153 -6.51 -0.29 20.90
N ILE A 154 -6.65 -1.56 20.48
CA ILE A 154 -6.83 -1.92 19.06
C ILE A 154 -8.32 -1.97 18.77
N LYS A 155 -8.79 -1.11 17.85
CA LYS A 155 -10.22 -1.02 17.51
C LYS A 155 -10.45 -1.28 16.03
N PRO A 156 -11.33 -2.25 15.67
CA PRO A 156 -11.73 -2.41 14.28
C PRO A 156 -12.55 -1.20 13.84
N CYS A 157 -12.22 -0.66 12.68
CA CYS A 157 -12.94 0.42 12.01
C CYS A 157 -13.34 -0.09 10.63
N GLU A 158 -14.61 -0.45 10.50
CA GLU A 158 -15.19 -0.83 9.21
C GLU A 158 -15.51 0.44 8.39
N VAL A 159 -15.09 0.44 7.13
CA VAL A 159 -15.29 1.54 6.19
C VAL A 159 -15.79 0.96 4.90
N THR A 160 -16.96 1.45 4.45
CA THR A 160 -17.47 1.18 3.11
C THR A 160 -17.30 2.43 2.26
N MET A 161 -16.51 2.31 1.20
CA MET A 161 -16.26 3.39 0.24
C MET A 161 -17.36 3.41 -0.82
N LYS A 162 -18.47 4.10 -0.55
CA LYS A 162 -19.66 4.04 -1.44
C LYS A 162 -19.31 4.46 -2.86
N ASP A 163 -18.61 5.59 -2.98
CA ASP A 163 -18.19 6.14 -4.26
C ASP A 163 -16.76 5.76 -4.66
N GLY A 164 -16.10 4.90 -3.87
CA GLY A 164 -14.68 4.63 -3.99
C GLY A 164 -13.85 5.72 -3.31
N GLY A 165 -12.54 5.62 -3.40
CA GLY A 165 -11.65 6.52 -2.69
C GLY A 165 -10.30 5.88 -2.43
N PHE A 166 -9.61 6.36 -1.40
CA PHE A 166 -8.36 5.77 -0.98
C PHE A 166 -8.21 5.72 0.53
N ALA A 167 -7.37 4.82 1.00
CA ALA A 167 -6.80 4.84 2.34
C ALA A 167 -5.28 4.92 2.26
N ILE A 168 -4.66 5.53 3.27
CA ILE A 168 -3.21 5.46 3.50
C ILE A 168 -3.03 4.81 4.86
N ILE A 169 -2.24 3.74 4.91
CA ILE A 169 -1.95 3.03 6.15
C ILE A 169 -0.44 2.97 6.39
N ASP A 170 -0.05 2.96 7.66
CA ASP A 170 1.27 2.43 8.05
C ASP A 170 1.33 0.96 7.61
N GLY A 171 2.45 0.53 7.02
CA GLY A 171 2.63 -0.84 6.55
C GLY A 171 2.42 -1.92 7.62
N ARG A 172 2.51 -1.57 8.91
CA ARG A 172 2.27 -2.46 10.05
C ARG A 172 0.80 -2.53 10.47
N THR A 173 -0.04 -1.60 10.02
CA THR A 173 -1.47 -1.58 10.36
C THR A 173 -2.17 -2.80 9.80
N ALA A 174 -2.80 -3.56 10.68
CA ALA A 174 -3.61 -4.70 10.29
C ALA A 174 -4.91 -4.25 9.61
N PHE A 175 -5.30 -4.95 8.55
CA PHE A 175 -6.49 -4.66 7.77
C PHE A 175 -7.13 -5.93 7.21
N LYS A 176 -8.40 -5.82 6.82
CA LYS A 176 -9.16 -6.88 6.16
C LYS A 176 -9.94 -6.30 4.98
N ILE A 177 -9.96 -7.04 3.87
CA ILE A 177 -10.79 -6.72 2.70
C ILE A 177 -12.07 -7.55 2.81
N VAL A 178 -13.17 -6.94 3.25
CA VAL A 178 -14.45 -7.62 3.46
C VAL A 178 -15.20 -7.81 2.14
N HIS A 179 -15.23 -6.77 1.32
CA HIS A 179 -15.89 -6.78 0.02
C HIS A 179 -15.09 -6.00 -1.02
N GLY A 180 -15.14 -6.46 -2.27
CA GLY A 180 -14.45 -5.83 -3.39
C GLY A 180 -12.97 -6.19 -3.49
N TYR A 181 -12.16 -5.22 -3.90
CA TYR A 181 -10.71 -5.32 -4.05
C TYR A 181 -10.05 -3.96 -3.78
N THR A 182 -8.73 -3.96 -3.63
CA THR A 182 -7.92 -2.75 -3.54
C THR A 182 -6.71 -2.85 -4.48
N ILE A 183 -6.36 -1.74 -5.13
CA ILE A 183 -5.05 -1.56 -5.74
C ILE A 183 -4.13 -1.00 -4.67
N VAL A 184 -3.04 -1.69 -4.40
CA VAL A 184 -2.04 -1.32 -3.40
C VAL A 184 -0.84 -0.70 -4.09
N ILE A 185 -0.45 0.47 -3.61
CA ILE A 185 0.72 1.23 -4.01
C ILE A 185 1.56 1.50 -2.77
N GLY A 186 2.73 0.86 -2.66
CA GLY A 186 3.58 0.94 -1.47
C GLY A 186 4.79 1.83 -1.66
N PHE A 187 5.00 2.72 -0.69
CA PHE A 187 6.17 3.58 -0.55
C PHE A 187 6.96 3.12 0.66
N ALA A 188 8.27 2.97 0.53
CA ALA A 188 9.11 2.55 1.65
C ALA A 188 10.44 3.31 1.66
N VAL A 189 11.05 3.37 2.85
CA VAL A 189 12.39 3.91 3.05
C VAL A 189 13.46 2.93 2.54
N GLU A 190 14.67 3.42 2.26
CA GLU A 190 15.74 2.63 1.66
C GLU A 190 16.10 1.39 2.50
N GLU A 191 16.02 1.50 3.83
CA GLU A 191 16.31 0.39 4.75
C GLU A 191 15.37 -0.78 4.55
N GLU A 192 14.08 -0.48 4.34
CA GLU A 192 13.03 -1.47 4.14
C GLU A 192 13.07 -2.06 2.72
N LEU A 193 13.37 -1.22 1.72
CA LEU A 193 13.42 -1.62 0.32
C LEU A 193 14.51 -2.67 0.02
N LYS A 194 15.50 -2.83 0.89
CA LYS A 194 16.51 -3.91 0.80
C LYS A 194 15.87 -5.30 0.89
N PHE A 195 14.71 -5.41 1.53
CA PHE A 195 13.96 -6.65 1.67
C PHE A 195 12.86 -6.81 0.61
N TRP A 196 12.58 -5.76 -0.15
CA TRP A 196 11.56 -5.77 -1.19
C TRP A 196 12.15 -6.20 -2.53
N GLY A 197 11.45 -7.09 -3.23
CA GLY A 197 11.74 -7.37 -4.63
C GLY A 197 11.56 -6.11 -5.46
N LYS A 198 12.45 -5.87 -6.43
CA LYS A 198 12.30 -4.79 -7.39
C LYS A 198 11.08 -5.04 -8.28
N MET A 199 10.33 -4.00 -8.62
CA MET A 199 9.25 -4.12 -9.59
C MET A 199 9.85 -4.28 -10.98
N GLY A 200 9.60 -5.42 -11.62
CA GLY A 200 10.04 -5.69 -12.98
C GLY A 200 9.20 -4.93 -14.02
N PHE A 201 9.86 -4.19 -14.90
CA PHE A 201 9.25 -3.50 -16.04
C PHE A 201 9.92 -3.88 -17.36
N PRO A 202 9.19 -3.91 -18.49
CA PRO A 202 9.81 -4.19 -19.78
C PRO A 202 10.79 -3.07 -20.17
N LYS A 203 11.94 -3.44 -20.74
CA LYS A 203 12.90 -2.52 -21.40
C LYS A 203 12.30 -1.90 -22.67
N LYS A 204 11.37 -0.96 -22.51
CA LYS A 204 10.79 -0.15 -23.59
C LYS A 204 11.05 1.32 -23.30
N THR A 205 11.47 2.08 -24.31
CA THR A 205 11.80 3.51 -24.17
C THR A 205 10.70 4.30 -23.46
N GLY A 206 9.44 4.20 -23.91
CA GLY A 206 8.32 4.93 -23.28
C GLY A 206 8.06 4.55 -21.81
N VAL A 207 8.24 3.28 -21.44
CA VAL A 207 8.12 2.81 -20.05
C VAL A 207 9.26 3.37 -19.20
N MET A 208 10.48 3.34 -19.69
CA MET A 208 11.66 3.89 -19.00
C MET A 208 11.55 5.40 -18.80
N GLU A 209 11.11 6.12 -19.83
CA GLU A 209 10.91 7.57 -19.79
C GLU A 209 9.81 7.96 -18.78
N LYS A 210 8.69 7.24 -18.75
CA LYS A 210 7.63 7.48 -17.77
C LYS A 210 8.09 7.21 -16.34
N ILE A 211 8.81 6.12 -16.09
CA ILE A 211 9.36 5.83 -14.76
C ILE A 211 10.32 6.94 -14.32
N LYS A 212 11.22 7.38 -15.20
CA LYS A 212 12.12 8.51 -14.91
C LYS A 212 11.33 9.79 -14.60
N GLY A 213 10.24 10.03 -15.33
CA GLY A 213 9.35 11.16 -15.10
C GLY A 213 8.45 11.05 -13.86
N MET A 214 8.42 9.90 -13.17
CA MET A 214 7.74 9.70 -11.89
C MET A 214 8.65 9.99 -10.69
N GLU A 215 9.96 10.10 -10.89
CA GLU A 215 10.90 10.40 -9.83
C GLU A 215 10.90 11.89 -9.47
N SER A 216 10.96 12.19 -8.18
CA SER A 216 11.15 13.52 -7.62
C SER A 216 12.39 13.53 -6.70
N GLU A 217 12.68 14.68 -6.10
CA GLU A 217 13.73 14.79 -5.09
C GLU A 217 13.47 13.84 -3.89
N LYS A 218 12.20 13.67 -3.50
CA LYS A 218 11.79 12.91 -2.32
C LYS A 218 11.30 11.49 -2.62
N ILE A 219 10.77 11.23 -3.82
CA ILE A 219 10.17 9.95 -4.18
C ILE A 219 10.88 9.38 -5.41
N GLY A 220 11.54 8.22 -5.25
CA GLY A 220 12.11 7.45 -6.35
C GLY A 220 11.27 6.22 -6.74
N MET A 221 11.80 5.41 -7.64
CA MET A 221 11.17 4.16 -8.09
C MET A 221 12.07 2.95 -7.79
N ASN A 222 11.57 1.93 -7.08
CA ASN A 222 12.30 0.68 -6.82
C ASN A 222 12.03 -0.36 -7.91
N VAL A 223 12.67 -0.17 -9.06
CA VAL A 223 12.40 -0.94 -10.29
C VAL A 223 13.62 -1.65 -10.83
N GLU A 224 13.38 -2.66 -11.66
CA GLU A 224 14.35 -3.26 -12.56
C GLU A 224 13.77 -3.42 -13.96
N PHE A 225 14.63 -3.34 -14.98
CA PHE A 225 14.19 -3.49 -16.37
C PHE A 225 14.57 -4.87 -16.91
N VAL A 226 13.54 -5.62 -17.29
CA VAL A 226 13.66 -7.00 -17.80
C VAL A 226 13.46 -7.04 -19.31
N GLU A 227 14.20 -7.91 -19.98
CA GLU A 227 13.93 -8.26 -21.37
C GLU A 227 12.73 -9.19 -21.41
N LYS A 228 11.80 -8.96 -22.35
CA LYS A 228 10.70 -9.91 -22.58
C LYS A 228 11.33 -11.26 -22.93
N ARG A 229 11.14 -12.28 -22.10
CA ARG A 229 11.18 -13.65 -22.62
C ARG A 229 10.09 -13.74 -23.68
N SER A 230 10.45 -14.12 -24.90
CA SER A 230 9.50 -14.64 -25.87
C SER A 230 8.70 -15.73 -25.16
N MET A 231 7.39 -15.52 -24.96
CA MET A 231 6.53 -16.62 -24.56
C MET A 231 6.33 -17.51 -25.78
N GLU A 232 7.29 -18.39 -26.01
CA GLU A 232 7.09 -19.65 -26.72
C GLU A 232 7.37 -20.78 -25.73
N GLY A 233 6.30 -21.50 -25.37
CA GLY A 233 6.38 -22.85 -24.82
C GLY A 233 6.47 -23.02 -23.30
N SER A 234 5.34 -22.94 -22.60
CA SER A 234 4.90 -24.05 -21.74
C SER A 234 3.47 -23.86 -21.25
N ILE A 235 2.60 -24.74 -21.74
CA ILE A 235 1.30 -25.05 -21.19
C ILE A 235 1.53 -26.07 -20.06
N ALA A 236 1.07 -25.76 -18.85
CA ALA A 236 0.60 -26.68 -17.78
C ALA A 236 0.66 -25.92 -16.43
N SER A 237 -0.30 -25.95 -15.51
CA SER A 237 -1.61 -26.58 -15.44
C SER A 237 -2.42 -25.80 -14.41
N SER A 238 -3.65 -25.42 -14.74
CA SER A 238 -4.65 -24.94 -13.79
C SER A 238 -5.22 -26.13 -13.01
N THR A 239 -5.11 -26.08 -11.69
CA THR A 239 -6.00 -26.83 -10.80
C THR A 239 -6.52 -25.87 -9.73
N GLN A 240 -7.76 -25.41 -9.92
CA GLN A 240 -8.60 -24.91 -8.85
C GLN A 240 -9.14 -26.10 -8.04
N PRO A 241 -9.37 -25.95 -6.74
CA PRO A 241 -10.38 -26.71 -6.04
C PRO A 241 -11.61 -25.86 -5.73
N HIS A 242 -12.74 -26.57 -5.71
CA HIS A 242 -14.11 -26.18 -5.41
C HIS A 242 -14.30 -25.49 -4.06
#